data_AF-A0A5C5XLZ7-F1
#
_entry.id   AF-A0A5C5XLZ7-F1
#
_cell.length_a   1.000
_cell.length_b   1.000
_cell.length_c   1.000
_cell.angle_alpha   90.00
_cell.angle_beta   90.00
_cell.angle_gamma   90.00
#
_symmetry.space_group_name_H-M   'P 1'
#
loop_
_entity.id
_entity.type
_entity.pdbx_description
1 polymer ?
#
loop_
_entity_poly.entity_id
_entity_poly.type
_entity_poly.pdbx_seq_one_letter_code
_entity_poly.pdbx_strand_id
1 'polypeptide(L)'
;MWPFNRSQSNKPVPKIQINDVQVVWQDVLNGHWELSYGEILYTLYDNPIFDVSLINELPIVSQWIADLRPQIEEEIKKQLEGWAEWTGDYDLVVVDVSNLIEKREVELSYAHENWADLGINLIVAEGKILSSETGD
;
A
#
# COMPACT_ATOMS: atom_id res chain seq x y z
N MET A 1 29.66 -26.55 7.57
CA MET A 1 29.41 -25.63 8.70
C MET A 1 30.00 -24.27 8.37
N TRP A 2 29.15 -23.29 8.10
CA TRP A 2 29.49 -21.86 8.10
C TRP A 2 28.18 -21.09 8.34
N PRO A 3 27.98 -20.46 9.51
CA PRO A 3 26.87 -19.54 9.69
C PRO A 3 27.38 -18.15 9.34
N PHE A 4 26.99 -17.62 8.17
CA PHE A 4 26.92 -16.17 8.05
C PHE A 4 25.69 -15.74 8.84
N ASN A 5 25.89 -15.49 10.13
CA ASN A 5 24.99 -14.63 10.86
C ASN A 5 25.24 -13.24 10.29
N ARG A 6 24.47 -12.83 9.26
CA ARG A 6 24.38 -11.41 8.92
C ARG A 6 23.89 -10.76 10.20
N SER A 7 24.77 -10.08 10.93
CA SER A 7 24.31 -9.25 12.03
C SER A 7 23.40 -8.23 11.37
N GLN A 8 22.09 -8.40 11.51
CA GLN A 8 21.15 -7.33 11.26
C GLN A 8 21.58 -6.24 12.24
N SER A 9 22.31 -5.28 11.69
CA SER A 9 22.64 -4.05 12.37
C SER A 9 21.29 -3.43 12.68
N ASN A 10 20.77 -3.65 13.89
CA ASN A 10 19.64 -2.96 14.50
C ASN A 10 20.02 -1.49 14.75
N LYS A 11 20.61 -0.83 13.74
CA LYS A 11 20.70 0.62 13.76
C LYS A 11 19.26 1.09 13.77
N PRO A 12 18.87 1.92 14.75
CA PRO A 12 17.52 2.45 14.79
C PRO A 12 17.26 3.15 13.47
N VAL A 13 16.26 2.68 12.74
CA VAL A 13 15.79 3.35 11.53
C VAL A 13 15.24 4.71 11.98
N PRO A 14 15.72 5.83 11.40
CA PRO A 14 15.20 7.14 11.75
C PRO A 14 13.69 7.20 11.51
N LYS A 15 12.94 7.47 12.59
CA LYS A 15 11.50 7.70 12.55
C LYS A 15 11.25 9.17 12.80
N ILE A 16 10.51 9.80 11.89
CA ILE A 16 10.10 11.20 11.98
C ILE A 16 8.60 11.23 12.23
N GLN A 17 8.16 12.04 13.20
CA GLN A 17 6.73 12.30 13.42
C GLN A 17 6.41 13.69 12.88
N ILE A 18 5.41 13.77 12.00
CA ILE A 18 4.92 15.03 11.43
C ILE A 18 3.40 15.02 11.62
N ASN A 19 2.90 15.84 12.55
CA ASN A 19 1.51 15.78 13.01
C ASN A 19 1.15 14.35 13.45
N ASP A 20 0.07 13.79 12.89
CA ASP A 20 -0.40 12.42 13.15
C ASP A 20 0.24 11.37 12.22
N VAL A 21 1.21 11.78 11.39
CA VAL A 21 1.88 10.90 10.44
C VAL A 21 3.26 10.51 10.95
N GLN A 22 3.49 9.21 11.08
CA GLN A 22 4.82 8.65 11.27
C GLN A 22 5.45 8.38 9.91
N VAL A 23 6.72 8.75 9.73
CA VAL A 23 7.50 8.54 8.51
C VAL A 23 8.78 7.78 8.84
N VAL A 24 9.06 6.73 8.07
CA VAL A 24 10.21 5.83 8.26
C VAL A 24 10.83 5.52 6.90
N TRP A 25 12.16 5.55 6.81
CA TRP A 25 12.88 5.08 5.62
C TRP A 25 13.23 3.60 5.76
N GLN A 26 12.81 2.76 4.83
CA GLN A 26 13.15 1.34 4.81
C GLN A 26 14.27 1.08 3.81
N ASP A 27 15.42 0.57 4.26
CA ASP A 27 16.57 0.22 3.41
C ASP A 27 16.40 -1.10 2.63
N VAL A 28 15.25 -1.78 2.77
CA VAL A 28 14.96 -3.04 2.06
C VAL A 28 14.33 -2.76 0.69
N LEU A 29 14.50 -3.70 -0.26
CA LEU A 29 13.88 -3.65 -1.60
C LEU A 29 14.10 -2.31 -2.34
N ASN A 30 15.37 -1.94 -2.56
CA ASN A 30 15.81 -0.71 -3.23
C ASN A 30 15.51 0.61 -2.50
N GLY A 31 15.01 0.58 -1.27
CA GLY A 31 14.83 1.79 -0.47
C GLY A 31 13.48 2.45 -0.71
N HIS A 32 12.66 2.61 0.30
CA HIS A 32 11.36 3.28 0.18
C HIS A 32 10.97 4.00 1.48
N TRP A 33 10.05 4.96 1.38
CA TRP A 33 9.43 5.57 2.55
C TRP A 33 8.16 4.83 2.94
N GLU A 34 8.03 4.51 4.22
CA GLU A 34 6.79 4.08 4.85
C GLU A 34 6.19 5.24 5.63
N LEU A 35 4.90 5.50 5.40
CA LEU A 35 4.14 6.48 6.15
C LEU A 35 2.99 5.78 6.86
N SER A 36 2.80 6.06 8.14
CA SER A 36 1.67 5.54 8.91
C SER A 36 0.77 6.72 9.31
N TYR A 37 -0.50 6.63 8.93
CA TYR A 37 -1.55 7.56 9.32
C TYR A 37 -2.80 6.75 9.73
N GLY A 38 -3.18 6.87 10.99
CA GLY A 38 -4.21 6.00 11.58
C GLY A 38 -3.78 4.54 11.55
N GLU A 39 -4.62 3.68 10.98
CA GLU A 39 -4.37 2.24 10.85
C GLU A 39 -3.77 1.86 9.48
N ILE A 40 -3.57 2.82 8.58
CA ILE A 40 -3.10 2.57 7.22
C ILE A 40 -1.59 2.83 7.14
N LEU A 41 -0.89 1.88 6.54
CA LEU A 41 0.51 2.01 6.12
C LEU A 41 0.55 2.32 4.62
N TYR A 42 1.20 3.42 4.28
CA TYR A 42 1.40 3.90 2.92
C TYR A 42 2.87 3.74 2.53
N THR A 43 3.12 3.46 1.25
CA THR A 43 4.46 3.26 0.72
C THR A 43 4.75 4.24 -0.41
N LEU A 44 5.99 4.72 -0.47
CA LEU A 44 6.52 5.59 -1.53
C LEU A 44 7.85 5.00 -2.01
N TYR A 45 7.82 4.31 -3.17
CA TYR A 45 8.95 3.56 -3.73
C TYR A 45 9.92 4.42 -4.53
N ASP A 46 9.42 5.42 -5.27
CA ASP A 46 10.20 6.07 -6.35
C ASP A 46 10.77 7.46 -6.01
N ASN A 47 10.85 7.85 -4.73
CA ASN A 47 11.33 9.19 -4.38
C ASN A 47 12.28 9.23 -3.17
N PRO A 48 13.61 9.40 -3.38
CA PRO A 48 14.53 9.63 -2.27
C PRO A 48 14.30 10.99 -1.59
N ILE A 49 13.61 11.92 -2.25
CA ILE A 49 13.28 13.25 -1.73
C ILE A 49 11.81 13.27 -1.32
N PHE A 50 11.57 13.10 -0.03
CA PHE A 50 10.25 13.13 0.56
C PHE A 50 9.58 14.52 0.38
N ASP A 51 8.56 14.60 -0.49
CA ASP A 51 7.70 15.78 -0.58
C ASP A 51 6.69 15.78 0.57
N VAL A 52 6.89 16.68 1.54
CA VAL A 52 6.05 16.79 2.73
C VAL A 52 4.59 17.18 2.42
N SER A 53 4.29 17.68 1.22
CA SER A 53 2.90 17.97 0.83
C SER A 53 2.04 16.71 0.75
N LEU A 54 2.64 15.55 0.48
CA LEU A 54 2.01 14.22 0.48
C LEU A 54 1.28 13.92 1.80
N ILE A 55 1.85 14.38 2.92
CA ILE A 55 1.29 14.17 4.27
C ILE A 55 -0.12 14.73 4.38
N ASN A 56 -0.39 15.88 3.75
CA ASN A 56 -1.69 16.53 3.81
C ASN A 56 -2.76 15.79 2.98
N GLU A 57 -2.34 14.91 2.07
CA GLU A 57 -3.22 14.14 1.19
C GLU A 57 -3.61 12.79 1.80
N LEU A 58 -2.84 12.24 2.75
CA LEU A 58 -3.11 10.94 3.36
C LEU A 58 -4.51 10.83 4.00
N PRO A 59 -5.04 11.86 4.70
CA PRO A 59 -6.43 11.81 5.20
C PRO A 59 -7.46 11.67 4.08
N ILE A 60 -7.22 12.32 2.93
CA ILE A 60 -8.11 12.25 1.76
C ILE A 60 -8.07 10.84 1.17
N VAL A 61 -6.88 10.26 1.01
CA VAL A 61 -6.72 8.89 0.53
C VAL A 61 -7.36 7.88 1.48
N SER A 62 -7.18 8.04 2.80
CA SER A 62 -7.84 7.21 3.81
C SER A 62 -9.37 7.27 3.66
N GLN A 63 -9.92 8.45 3.38
CA GLN A 63 -11.34 8.61 3.14
C GLN A 63 -11.79 7.93 1.84
N TRP A 64 -11.01 8.05 0.76
CA TRP A 64 -11.29 7.34 -0.50
C TRP A 64 -11.36 5.82 -0.29
N ILE A 65 -10.38 5.23 0.41
CA ILE A 65 -10.37 3.79 0.68
C ILE A 65 -11.59 3.38 1.49
N ALA A 66 -11.98 4.17 2.51
CA ALA A 66 -13.16 3.89 3.32
C ALA A 66 -14.45 3.96 2.49
N ASP A 67 -14.62 5.01 1.68
CA ASP A 67 -15.83 5.23 0.87
C ASP A 67 -15.95 4.23 -0.28
N LEU A 68 -14.83 3.81 -0.86
CA LEU A 68 -14.76 2.86 -1.96
C LEU A 68 -14.88 1.41 -1.52
N ARG A 69 -14.91 1.11 -0.20
CA ARG A 69 -14.93 -0.27 0.30
C ARG A 69 -15.95 -1.19 -0.41
N PRO A 70 -17.22 -0.80 -0.62
CA PRO A 70 -18.17 -1.65 -1.33
C PRO A 70 -17.77 -1.92 -2.79
N GLN A 71 -17.18 -0.94 -3.47
CA GLN A 71 -16.75 -1.05 -4.87
C GLN A 71 -15.48 -1.89 -5.00
N ILE A 72 -14.59 -1.79 -4.02
CA ILE A 72 -13.40 -2.63 -3.89
C ILE A 72 -13.82 -4.10 -3.71
N GLU A 73 -14.79 -4.37 -2.83
CA GLU A 73 -15.35 -5.72 -2.63
C GLU A 73 -15.95 -6.30 -3.92
N GLU A 74 -16.73 -5.49 -4.66
CA GLU A 74 -17.30 -5.90 -5.94
C GLU A 74 -16.22 -6.21 -6.99
N GLU A 75 -15.18 -5.39 -7.08
CA GLU A 75 -14.10 -5.61 -8.03
C GLU A 75 -13.24 -6.82 -7.64
N ILE A 76 -12.93 -7.02 -6.34
CA ILE A 76 -12.26 -8.22 -5.85
C ILE A 76 -13.05 -9.47 -6.23
N LYS A 77 -14.36 -9.48 -5.95
CA LYS A 77 -15.23 -10.61 -6.29
C LYS A 77 -15.22 -10.91 -7.80
N LYS A 78 -15.24 -9.86 -8.63
CA LYS A 78 -15.22 -9.99 -10.09
C LYS A 78 -13.89 -10.56 -10.59
N GLN A 79 -12.75 -10.14 -10.03
CA GLN A 79 -11.43 -10.65 -10.41
C GLN A 79 -11.20 -12.10 -9.96
N LEU A 80 -11.80 -12.52 -8.84
CA LEU A 80 -11.72 -13.89 -8.34
C LEU A 80 -12.68 -14.87 -9.04
N GLU A 81 -13.65 -14.37 -9.81
CA GLU A 81 -14.67 -15.20 -10.44
C GLU A 81 -14.04 -16.24 -11.37
N GLY A 82 -14.29 -17.53 -11.08
CA GLY A 82 -13.74 -18.65 -11.84
C GLY A 82 -12.31 -19.03 -11.48
N TRP A 83 -11.65 -18.31 -10.58
CA TRP A 83 -10.32 -18.64 -10.06
C TRP A 83 -10.38 -19.27 -8.67
N ALA A 84 -11.04 -18.58 -7.74
CA ALA A 84 -11.16 -19.01 -6.35
C ALA A 84 -12.53 -18.63 -5.79
N GLU A 85 -13.01 -19.39 -4.79
CA GLU A 85 -14.18 -18.98 -4.03
C GLU A 85 -13.77 -17.88 -3.04
N TRP A 86 -14.31 -16.68 -3.24
CA TRP A 86 -14.13 -15.58 -2.30
C TRP A 86 -14.97 -15.84 -1.03
N THR A 87 -14.32 -15.85 0.13
CA THR A 87 -14.96 -16.07 1.43
C THR A 87 -15.43 -14.77 2.11
N GLY A 88 -15.15 -13.62 1.50
CA GLY A 88 -15.38 -12.30 2.11
C GLY A 88 -14.10 -11.66 2.67
N ASP A 89 -13.05 -12.44 2.86
CA ASP A 89 -11.81 -11.99 3.49
C ASP A 89 -10.80 -11.51 2.45
N TYR A 90 -10.06 -10.46 2.79
CA TYR A 90 -8.94 -9.90 2.03
C TYR A 90 -8.13 -8.97 2.92
N ASP A 91 -6.83 -8.86 2.63
CA ASP A 91 -5.91 -7.96 3.31
C ASP A 91 -5.47 -6.85 2.36
N LEU A 92 -5.53 -5.60 2.82
CA LEU A 92 -4.87 -4.48 2.16
C LEU A 92 -3.37 -4.56 2.45
N VAL A 93 -2.60 -4.99 1.45
CA VAL A 93 -1.17 -5.28 1.62
C VAL A 93 -0.32 -4.03 1.41
N VAL A 94 -0.65 -3.24 0.37
CA VAL A 94 0.11 -2.04 0.02
C VAL A 94 -0.85 -0.93 -0.37
N VAL A 95 -0.54 0.29 0.10
CA VAL A 95 -1.10 1.55 -0.42
C VAL A 95 0.05 2.36 -0.98
N ASP A 96 0.28 2.26 -2.29
CA ASP A 96 1.35 3.00 -2.97
C ASP A 96 0.87 4.40 -3.36
N VAL A 97 1.53 5.41 -2.78
CA VAL A 97 1.24 6.83 -2.99
C VAL A 97 2.30 7.52 -3.86
N SER A 98 3.14 6.76 -4.55
CA SER A 98 4.20 7.29 -5.42
C SER A 98 3.66 8.20 -6.54
N ASN A 99 2.45 7.91 -7.03
CA ASN A 99 1.79 8.70 -8.07
C ASN A 99 0.81 9.75 -7.52
N LEU A 100 0.69 9.91 -6.20
CA LEU A 100 -0.36 10.74 -5.59
C LEU A 100 -0.19 12.23 -5.92
N ILE A 101 1.02 12.77 -5.82
CA ILE A 101 1.24 14.20 -6.08
C ILE A 101 1.18 14.52 -7.57
N GLU A 102 1.82 13.70 -8.41
CA GLU A 102 1.96 13.99 -9.84
C GLU A 102 0.70 13.66 -10.65
N LYS A 103 0.03 12.55 -10.31
CA LYS A 103 -1.11 12.02 -11.08
C LYS A 103 -2.43 12.01 -10.31
N ARG A 104 -2.41 12.30 -9.01
CA ARG A 104 -3.58 12.14 -8.11
C ARG A 104 -4.08 10.69 -8.06
N GLU A 105 -3.17 9.75 -8.25
CA GLU A 105 -3.43 8.31 -8.27
C GLU A 105 -2.77 7.62 -7.06
N VAL A 106 -3.46 6.63 -6.53
CA VAL A 106 -2.97 5.71 -5.50
C VAL A 106 -3.21 4.31 -6.00
N GLU A 107 -2.23 3.43 -5.81
CA GLU A 107 -2.39 2.01 -6.10
C GLU A 107 -2.64 1.25 -4.80
N LEU A 108 -3.69 0.43 -4.80
CA LEU A 108 -4.09 -0.40 -3.66
C LEU A 108 -3.87 -1.86 -4.04
N SER A 109 -3.00 -2.55 -3.32
CA SER A 109 -2.75 -3.98 -3.53
C SER A 109 -3.45 -4.79 -2.46
N TYR A 110 -4.30 -5.71 -2.89
CA TYR A 110 -5.03 -6.65 -2.05
C TYR A 110 -4.55 -8.07 -2.30
N ALA A 111 -4.43 -8.85 -1.24
CA ALA A 111 -4.15 -10.27 -1.32
C ALA A 111 -4.86 -11.01 -0.18
N HIS A 112 -4.86 -12.33 -0.25
CA HIS A 112 -5.33 -13.17 0.84
C HIS A 112 -4.62 -14.52 0.79
N GLU A 113 -4.37 -15.15 1.92
CA GLU A 113 -3.67 -16.44 2.00
C GLU A 113 -4.34 -17.55 1.17
N ASN A 114 -5.66 -17.47 1.00
CA ASN A 114 -6.45 -18.45 0.24
C ASN A 114 -6.46 -18.19 -1.28
N TRP A 115 -5.87 -17.09 -1.76
CA TRP A 115 -5.82 -16.78 -3.19
C TRP A 115 -4.54 -17.32 -3.87
N ALA A 116 -3.76 -18.13 -3.15
CA ALA A 116 -2.44 -18.60 -3.56
C ALA A 116 -1.48 -17.41 -3.78
N ASP A 117 -0.90 -17.29 -4.98
CA ASP A 117 0.00 -16.20 -5.35
C ASP A 117 -0.75 -15.01 -5.98
N LEU A 118 -2.08 -15.06 -6.07
CA LEU A 118 -2.86 -14.01 -6.72
C LEU A 118 -3.02 -12.77 -5.83
N GLY A 119 -2.56 -11.63 -6.35
CA GLY A 119 -2.87 -10.29 -5.87
C GLY A 119 -3.84 -9.55 -6.79
N ILE A 120 -4.57 -8.58 -6.23
CA ILE A 120 -5.46 -7.69 -6.96
C ILE A 120 -5.00 -6.26 -6.72
N ASN A 121 -4.57 -5.58 -7.78
CA ASN A 121 -4.16 -4.18 -7.74
C ASN A 121 -5.27 -3.30 -8.29
N LEU A 122 -5.57 -2.22 -7.59
CA LEU A 122 -6.56 -1.21 -7.99
C LEU A 122 -5.88 0.16 -8.09
N ILE A 123 -6.11 0.88 -9.19
CA ILE A 123 -5.71 2.28 -9.29
C ILE A 123 -6.91 3.14 -8.90
N VAL A 124 -6.74 3.99 -7.90
CA VAL A 124 -7.75 4.90 -7.39
C VAL A 124 -7.31 6.35 -7.59
N ALA A 125 -8.20 7.18 -8.12
CA ALA A 125 -8.01 8.63 -8.19
C ALA A 125 -9.31 9.36 -7.88
N GLU A 126 -9.22 10.45 -7.13
CA GLU A 126 -10.35 11.33 -6.83
C GLU A 126 -11.58 10.59 -6.28
N GLY A 127 -11.33 9.56 -5.45
CA GLY A 127 -12.38 8.74 -4.84
C GLY A 127 -13.11 7.83 -5.83
N LYS A 128 -12.45 7.40 -6.91
CA LYS A 128 -12.97 6.43 -7.89
C LYS A 128 -11.91 5.40 -8.26
N ILE A 129 -12.34 4.17 -8.49
CA ILE A 129 -11.50 3.13 -9.10
C ILE A 129 -11.40 3.43 -10.60
N LEU A 130 -10.18 3.64 -11.10
CA LEU A 130 -9.89 3.87 -12.52
C LEU A 130 -9.64 2.56 -13.26
N SER A 131 -8.93 1.62 -12.62
CA SER A 131 -8.60 0.32 -13.17
C SER A 131 -8.38 -0.70 -12.07
N SER A 132 -8.43 -1.96 -12.47
CA SER A 132 -8.26 -3.13 -11.62
C SER A 132 -7.59 -4.24 -12.42
N GLU A 133 -6.57 -4.85 -11.86
CA GLU A 133 -5.85 -5.96 -12.48
C GLU A 133 -5.47 -7.01 -11.45
N THR A 134 -5.35 -8.25 -11.92
CA THR A 134 -4.77 -9.34 -11.15
C THR A 134 -3.30 -9.49 -11.50
N GLY A 135 -2.46 -9.76 -10.50
CA GLY A 135 -1.04 -10.05 -10.68
C GLY A 135 -0.59 -11.18 -9.77
N ASP A 136 0.61 -11.68 -10.04
CA ASP A 136 1.39 -12.55 -9.13
C ASP A 136 2.33 -11.70 -8.25
#